data_AF-A0A6N9BW27-F1
#
_entry.id   AF-A0A6N9BW27-F1
#
_cell.length_a   1.000
_cell.length_b   1.000
_cell.length_c   1.000
_cell.angle_alpha   90.00
_cell.angle_beta   90.00
_cell.angle_gamma   90.00
#
_symmetry.space_group_name_H-M   'P 1'
#
loop_
_entity.id
_entity.type
_entity.pdbx_description
1 polymer ?
#
loop_
_entity_poly.entity_id
_entity_poly.type
_entity_poly.pdbx_seq_one_letter_code
_entity_poly.pdbx_strand_id
1 'polypeptide(L)'
;MAARSRSVSEGGPIFSGGTTVNPYMARSSRCSSMSSARARCMMSSRSGFVPSAGRSKVGVPFVRASFEGGDGRGAIATLQRRPRAPPSRSYNGAMFRGPTMETAMPSPAAHRQTRYVAAPGLTEPTPLPLPEPTADVEQAKADLTEYGVCILTGVLDDREVEALRNRLERQAAAERALGDRSPYRGDHNKQLLSNMVNKGQEFLDLVVRPEADALAGYLLGKSFLLSSMTAGVFLGPTTEPQQLHRDQGQVPATADFAASCNLFWLLDDFTPERGSTWLVPGSHRWPAEHLIKPPPREKAVQVTAPAGSVYCWDGRVWHSAGANPEGHPRRHVTTFFCLPWTRQQENWGVTCLQEVLDEASPKLRARLGLRTYGTLGLMSGTRTDQEAVSLGNYDVAIPEHIIGENGALHPMRRVSRARVADAR
;
A
#
# COMPACT_ATOMS: atom_id res chain seq x y z
N MET A 1 -13.72 -27.28 -72.48
CA MET A 1 -14.05 -28.13 -71.32
C MET A 1 -13.80 -27.27 -70.09
N ALA A 2 -14.77 -26.85 -69.28
CA ALA A 2 -15.69 -27.66 -68.46
C ALA A 2 -14.92 -28.57 -67.48
N ALA A 3 -15.23 -28.67 -66.18
CA ALA A 3 -16.09 -27.90 -65.26
C ALA A 3 -15.91 -28.49 -63.83
N ARG A 4 -16.63 -27.96 -62.83
CA ARG A 4 -16.84 -28.52 -61.47
C ARG A 4 -15.64 -28.35 -60.52
N SER A 5 -15.71 -27.64 -59.39
CA SER A 5 -16.80 -27.31 -58.45
C SER A 5 -17.37 -28.49 -57.67
N ARG A 6 -17.19 -28.45 -56.34
CA ARG A 6 -18.15 -28.89 -55.33
C ARG A 6 -17.92 -28.11 -54.04
N SER A 7 -19.01 -27.79 -53.38
CA SER A 7 -19.14 -26.97 -52.17
C SER A 7 -20.07 -27.68 -51.19
N VAL A 8 -20.27 -27.08 -50.00
CA VAL A 8 -21.21 -27.45 -48.91
C VAL A 8 -20.93 -28.84 -48.25
N SER A 9 -21.18 -29.06 -46.95
CA SER A 9 -21.95 -28.28 -45.97
C SER A 9 -21.54 -28.48 -44.51
N GLU A 10 -21.79 -27.43 -43.70
CA GLU A 10 -22.27 -27.42 -42.30
C GLU A 10 -21.50 -28.11 -41.15
N GLY A 11 -21.33 -27.36 -40.06
CA GLY A 11 -20.72 -27.82 -38.80
C GLY A 11 -20.60 -26.69 -37.76
N GLY A 12 -21.74 -26.28 -37.19
CA GLY A 12 -21.81 -25.28 -36.11
C GLY A 12 -21.26 -25.77 -34.76
N PRO A 13 -21.20 -24.88 -33.75
CA PRO A 13 -20.10 -24.85 -32.78
C PRO A 13 -20.29 -25.74 -31.54
N ILE A 14 -19.17 -26.12 -30.92
CA ILE A 14 -19.15 -26.65 -29.55
C ILE A 14 -18.47 -25.63 -28.63
N PHE A 15 -19.28 -25.06 -27.74
CA PHE A 15 -18.81 -24.29 -26.58
C PHE A 15 -18.30 -25.25 -25.50
N SER A 16 -17.10 -24.98 -24.99
CA SER A 16 -16.75 -25.20 -23.57
C SER A 16 -15.73 -24.13 -23.19
N GLY A 17 -15.79 -23.46 -22.04
CA GLY A 17 -16.56 -23.78 -20.84
C GLY A 17 -15.61 -23.89 -19.64
N GLY A 18 -14.80 -22.86 -19.40
CA GLY A 18 -13.65 -22.93 -18.49
C GLY A 18 -13.34 -21.60 -17.80
N THR A 19 -14.33 -21.03 -17.10
CA THR A 19 -14.16 -19.76 -16.36
C THR A 19 -13.34 -19.97 -15.08
N THR A 20 -12.02 -19.88 -15.15
CA THR A 20 -11.14 -19.85 -13.97
C THR A 20 -10.97 -18.41 -13.46
N VAL A 21 -11.09 -18.24 -12.14
CA VAL A 21 -11.21 -16.94 -11.48
C VAL A 21 -9.84 -16.40 -11.05
N ASN A 22 -9.52 -15.17 -11.44
CA ASN A 22 -8.37 -14.41 -10.93
C ASN A 22 -8.62 -14.03 -9.45
N PRO A 23 -7.73 -14.38 -8.49
CA PRO A 23 -7.98 -14.27 -7.05
C PRO A 23 -7.87 -12.85 -6.44
N TYR A 24 -8.16 -11.79 -7.22
CA TYR A 24 -8.14 -10.39 -6.75
C TYR A 24 -9.44 -9.60 -7.04
N MET A 25 -10.61 -10.25 -7.01
CA MET A 25 -11.90 -9.55 -6.88
C MET A 25 -12.89 -10.32 -5.99
N ALA A 26 -13.30 -9.69 -4.88
CA ALA A 26 -14.35 -10.22 -4.02
C ALA A 26 -15.72 -10.05 -4.68
N ARG A 27 -16.45 -11.16 -4.89
CA ARG A 27 -17.79 -11.15 -5.48
C ARG A 27 -18.85 -10.73 -4.45
N SER A 28 -19.66 -9.73 -4.79
CA SER A 28 -21.01 -9.55 -4.22
C SER A 28 -22.06 -9.89 -5.26
N SER A 29 -22.43 -11.16 -5.37
CA SER A 29 -23.48 -11.63 -6.29
C SER A 29 -24.87 -11.30 -5.76
N ARG A 30 -25.62 -10.44 -6.47
CA ARG A 30 -27.09 -10.40 -6.37
C ARG A 30 -27.68 -11.46 -7.29
N CYS A 31 -28.66 -12.20 -6.80
CA CYS A 31 -29.50 -13.08 -7.62
C CYS A 31 -30.82 -12.36 -7.91
N SER A 32 -31.34 -12.48 -9.13
CA SER A 32 -32.55 -11.80 -9.58
C SER A 32 -33.72 -12.77 -9.74
N SER A 33 -34.81 -12.48 -9.03
CA SER A 33 -36.23 -12.70 -9.37
C SER A 33 -36.65 -13.84 -10.32
N MET A 34 -37.60 -14.68 -9.86
CA MET A 34 -38.92 -14.72 -10.49
C MET A 34 -40.03 -15.26 -9.55
N SER A 35 -41.22 -14.64 -9.63
CA SER A 35 -42.60 -15.13 -9.35
C SER A 35 -42.81 -16.49 -8.62
N SER A 36 -43.71 -16.66 -7.65
CA SER A 36 -44.84 -15.84 -7.13
C SER A 36 -45.26 -16.38 -5.72
N ALA A 37 -46.29 -15.95 -4.97
CA ALA A 37 -47.43 -15.04 -5.21
C ALA A 37 -47.95 -14.38 -3.88
N ARG A 38 -49.11 -13.71 -3.97
CA ARG A 38 -50.20 -13.49 -2.98
C ARG A 38 -49.95 -13.87 -1.49
N ALA A 39 -50.33 -13.06 -0.48
CA ALA A 39 -51.06 -11.78 -0.46
C ALA A 39 -51.12 -11.19 0.97
N ARG A 40 -51.44 -9.88 1.07
CA ARG A 40 -51.99 -9.17 2.26
C ARG A 40 -51.10 -9.08 3.52
N CYS A 41 -51.34 -8.19 4.48
CA CYS A 41 -51.76 -6.77 4.41
C CYS A 41 -51.54 -6.14 5.80
N MET A 42 -51.10 -4.88 5.83
CA MET A 42 -51.33 -3.87 6.90
C MET A 42 -50.84 -4.07 8.35
N MET A 43 -50.48 -2.91 8.92
CA MET A 43 -50.50 -2.51 10.34
C MET A 43 -49.43 -3.16 11.25
N SER A 44 -48.49 -2.36 11.80
CA SER A 44 -48.60 -1.57 13.06
C SER A 44 -48.36 -2.46 14.31
N SER A 45 -47.75 -2.00 15.41
CA SER A 45 -47.36 -0.65 15.82
C SER A 45 -46.33 -0.69 16.97
N ARG A 46 -45.74 0.47 17.28
CA ARG A 46 -45.35 0.98 18.62
C ARG A 46 -44.62 0.09 19.65
N SER A 47 -43.52 0.69 20.13
CA SER A 47 -43.13 0.85 21.56
C SER A 47 -42.62 -0.35 22.38
N GLY A 48 -41.64 -0.06 23.24
CA GLY A 48 -41.14 -0.95 24.30
C GLY A 48 -39.74 -0.54 24.74
N PHE A 49 -39.57 -0.04 25.97
CA PHE A 49 -38.33 0.56 26.48
C PHE A 49 -37.92 -0.11 27.81
N VAL A 50 -36.59 -0.29 28.01
CA VAL A 50 -35.85 -0.66 29.25
C VAL A 50 -36.06 -2.07 29.88
N PRO A 51 -35.23 -2.53 30.86
CA PRO A 51 -34.44 -3.76 30.65
C PRO A 51 -34.59 -4.78 31.80
N SER A 52 -33.78 -5.85 31.80
CA SER A 52 -33.49 -6.59 33.02
C SER A 52 -32.07 -7.16 33.05
N ALA A 53 -31.52 -7.26 34.25
CA ALA A 53 -30.22 -7.89 34.50
C ALA A 53 -30.38 -9.40 34.73
N GLY A 54 -29.37 -10.18 34.38
CA GLY A 54 -29.36 -11.63 34.64
C GLY A 54 -27.95 -12.21 34.58
N ARG A 55 -27.48 -12.80 35.69
CA ARG A 55 -26.24 -13.58 35.75
C ARG A 55 -26.48 -14.98 35.18
N SER A 56 -25.47 -15.55 34.52
CA SER A 56 -25.30 -17.02 34.49
C SER A 56 -23.84 -17.42 34.25
N LYS A 57 -23.38 -18.44 35.00
CA LYS A 57 -22.10 -19.13 34.81
C LYS A 57 -22.38 -20.50 34.19
N VAL A 58 -21.75 -20.82 33.06
CA VAL A 58 -21.46 -22.18 32.54
C VAL A 58 -20.22 -22.00 31.62
N GLY A 59 -19.18 -22.84 31.57
CA GLY A 59 -18.89 -24.10 32.27
C GLY A 59 -18.56 -25.23 31.27
N VAL A 60 -17.30 -25.32 30.80
CA VAL A 60 -16.82 -26.39 29.90
C VAL A 60 -15.37 -26.76 30.28
N PRO A 61 -14.95 -28.05 30.27
CA PRO A 61 -13.83 -28.53 31.11
C PRO A 61 -12.50 -28.67 30.36
N PHE A 62 -11.42 -28.90 31.13
CA PHE A 62 -10.14 -29.38 30.60
C PHE A 62 -9.81 -30.79 31.12
N VAL A 63 -9.31 -31.64 30.23
CA VAL A 63 -9.08 -33.07 30.46
C VAL A 63 -7.71 -33.30 31.13
N ARG A 64 -7.66 -34.25 32.07
CA ARG A 64 -6.41 -34.74 32.70
C ARG A 64 -5.62 -35.63 31.73
N ALA A 65 -4.30 -35.49 31.74
CA ALA A 65 -3.37 -36.56 31.40
C ALA A 65 -2.43 -36.79 32.61
N SER A 66 -2.16 -38.05 32.93
CA SER A 66 -1.34 -38.48 34.07
C SER A 66 -0.06 -39.15 33.57
N PHE A 67 1.04 -39.02 34.31
CA PHE A 67 2.22 -39.89 34.19
C PHE A 67 2.82 -40.15 35.58
N GLU A 68 3.27 -41.38 35.83
CA GLU A 68 3.86 -41.86 37.10
C GLU A 68 5.22 -42.54 36.86
N GLY A 69 6.07 -42.58 37.90
CA GLY A 69 7.34 -43.35 37.97
C GLY A 69 8.51 -42.72 37.18
N GLY A 70 9.76 -42.62 37.68
CA GLY A 70 10.49 -43.39 38.69
C GLY A 70 11.69 -44.03 37.97
N ASP A 71 12.97 -43.81 38.28
CA ASP A 71 13.67 -43.96 39.58
C ASP A 71 15.09 -43.31 39.50
N GLY A 72 15.90 -43.23 40.59
CA GLY A 72 17.38 -43.09 40.44
C GLY A 72 18.22 -42.03 41.22
N ARG A 73 18.01 -41.86 42.53
CA ARG A 73 19.00 -41.49 43.61
C ARG A 73 20.23 -40.56 43.31
N GLY A 74 20.35 -39.46 44.07
CA GLY A 74 21.60 -38.70 44.27
C GLY A 74 21.51 -37.62 45.37
N ALA A 75 22.08 -37.88 46.55
CA ALA A 75 21.94 -37.13 47.82
C ALA A 75 22.12 -35.59 47.82
N ILE A 76 21.51 -34.90 48.82
CA ILE A 76 22.21 -34.09 49.86
C ILE A 76 21.24 -33.50 50.93
N ALA A 77 21.71 -33.52 52.20
CA ALA A 77 21.33 -32.76 53.40
C ALA A 77 19.84 -32.52 53.80
N THR A 78 19.49 -33.09 54.97
CA THR A 78 18.25 -32.82 55.73
C THR A 78 18.34 -31.53 56.55
N LEU A 79 17.31 -30.67 56.50
CA LEU A 79 17.12 -29.63 57.53
C LEU A 79 15.64 -29.28 57.72
N GLN A 80 15.06 -29.69 58.85
CA GLN A 80 13.66 -29.44 59.20
C GLN A 80 13.42 -27.97 59.59
N ARG A 81 12.50 -27.27 58.90
CA ARG A 81 11.75 -26.13 59.50
C ARG A 81 10.29 -26.10 59.01
N ARG A 82 9.37 -25.80 59.94
CA ARG A 82 7.92 -25.70 59.72
C ARG A 82 7.56 -24.49 58.84
N PRO A 83 6.45 -24.52 58.07
CA PRO A 83 5.97 -23.35 57.35
C PRO A 83 5.50 -22.25 58.31
N ARG A 84 5.96 -21.01 58.09
CA ARG A 84 5.36 -19.79 58.66
C ARG A 84 4.52 -19.12 57.58
N ALA A 85 3.26 -18.81 57.90
CA ALA A 85 2.45 -17.92 57.08
C ALA A 85 3.01 -16.48 57.13
N PRO A 86 2.96 -15.72 56.02
CA PRO A 86 3.27 -14.29 56.05
C PRO A 86 2.17 -13.51 56.79
N PRO A 87 2.50 -12.43 57.52
CA PRO A 87 1.52 -11.68 58.29
C PRO A 87 0.64 -10.80 57.40
N SER A 88 -0.65 -10.74 57.70
CA SER A 88 -1.57 -9.75 57.14
C SER A 88 -1.22 -8.35 57.67
N ARG A 89 -0.86 -7.43 56.78
CA ARG A 89 -0.83 -6.00 57.11
C ARG A 89 -2.19 -5.38 56.80
N SER A 90 -2.87 -4.91 57.84
CA SER A 90 -4.02 -4.02 57.71
C SER A 90 -3.57 -2.68 57.13
N TYR A 91 -4.30 -2.20 56.11
CA TYR A 91 -4.19 -0.82 55.67
C TYR A 91 -5.07 0.07 56.56
N ASN A 92 -4.45 0.92 57.39
CA ASN A 92 -5.18 1.97 58.08
C ASN A 92 -5.63 3.03 57.07
N GLY A 93 -6.92 3.31 57.03
CA GLY A 93 -7.48 4.36 56.18
C GLY A 93 -7.19 5.75 56.74
N ALA A 94 -6.24 6.46 56.14
CA ALA A 94 -6.12 7.90 56.26
C ALA A 94 -6.74 8.56 55.03
N MET A 95 -7.82 9.34 55.21
CA MET A 95 -8.43 10.10 54.11
C MET A 95 -7.54 11.28 53.71
N PHE A 96 -6.66 11.08 52.73
CA PHE A 96 -6.11 12.18 51.96
C PHE A 96 -7.20 12.75 51.06
N ARG A 97 -7.83 13.86 51.47
CA ARG A 97 -8.57 14.73 50.56
C ARG A 97 -7.55 15.48 49.69
N GLY A 98 -7.17 14.86 48.57
CA GLY A 98 -6.46 15.57 47.50
C GLY A 98 -7.32 16.69 46.91
N PRO A 99 -6.71 17.67 46.21
CA PRO A 99 -7.46 18.69 45.50
C PRO A 99 -8.42 18.03 44.50
N THR A 100 -9.60 18.62 44.34
CA THR A 100 -10.59 18.17 43.36
C THR A 100 -9.94 18.10 41.98
N MET A 101 -10.00 16.92 41.34
CA MET A 101 -9.73 16.81 39.91
C MET A 101 -10.84 17.56 39.16
N GLU A 102 -10.62 18.85 38.97
CA GLU A 102 -11.13 19.55 37.81
C GLU A 102 -10.59 18.77 36.60
N THR A 103 -11.50 18.14 35.86
CA THR A 103 -11.13 17.28 34.74
C THR A 103 -10.55 18.15 33.63
N ALA A 104 -9.23 18.34 33.67
CA ALA A 104 -8.48 18.96 32.60
C ALA A 104 -8.80 18.19 31.32
N MET A 105 -9.55 18.83 30.43
CA MET A 105 -9.82 18.32 29.09
C MET A 105 -8.47 17.96 28.47
N PRO A 106 -8.29 16.75 27.91
CA PRO A 106 -7.03 16.35 27.34
C PRO A 106 -6.63 17.37 26.28
N SER A 107 -5.46 17.99 26.45
CA SER A 107 -4.93 18.95 25.47
C SER A 107 -4.94 18.27 24.09
N PRO A 108 -5.45 18.92 23.03
CA PRO A 108 -5.39 18.37 21.69
C PRO A 108 -3.97 17.91 21.37
N ALA A 109 -3.83 16.70 20.82
CA ALA A 109 -2.52 16.09 20.59
C ALA A 109 -1.69 16.98 19.63
N ALA A 110 -0.73 17.72 20.18
CA ALA A 110 0.08 18.68 19.43
C ALA A 110 1.00 18.00 18.40
N HIS A 111 1.27 16.71 18.56
CA HIS A 111 2.06 15.90 17.65
C HIS A 111 1.20 15.33 16.51
N ARG A 112 1.09 16.08 15.41
CA ARG A 112 0.80 15.48 14.09
C ARG A 112 2.10 14.92 13.50
N GLN A 113 2.04 13.70 12.95
CA GLN A 113 3.19 13.07 12.28
C GLN A 113 3.61 13.80 11.00
N THR A 114 2.66 14.53 10.39
CA THR A 114 2.84 15.27 9.15
C THR A 114 2.43 16.73 9.39
N ARG A 115 2.95 17.65 8.55
CA ARG A 115 2.51 19.07 8.55
C ARG A 115 1.31 19.32 7.64
N TYR A 116 0.95 18.33 6.83
CA TYR A 116 -0.20 18.37 5.95
C TYR A 116 -1.50 18.55 6.73
N VAL A 117 -2.32 19.46 6.25
CA VAL A 117 -3.70 19.66 6.69
C VAL A 117 -4.51 19.83 5.41
N ALA A 118 -5.42 18.91 5.13
CA ALA A 118 -6.32 19.07 4.00
C ALA A 118 -7.20 20.31 4.19
N ALA A 119 -7.59 20.95 3.09
CA ALA A 119 -8.59 22.01 3.10
C ALA A 119 -9.93 21.51 3.66
N PRO A 120 -10.84 22.40 4.13
CA PRO A 120 -12.10 22.01 4.76
C PRO A 120 -12.89 20.97 3.95
N GLY A 121 -13.51 20.01 4.63
CA GLY A 121 -14.29 18.95 3.99
C GLY A 121 -15.37 19.52 3.06
N LEU A 122 -15.55 18.88 1.91
CA LEU A 122 -16.62 19.24 0.97
C LEU A 122 -17.90 18.56 1.43
N THR A 123 -19.00 19.31 1.56
CA THR A 123 -20.28 18.76 2.04
C THR A 123 -20.95 17.86 1.01
N GLU A 124 -20.73 18.15 -0.27
CA GLU A 124 -21.28 17.41 -1.42
C GLU A 124 -20.15 16.76 -2.22
N PRO A 125 -20.36 15.58 -2.84
CA PRO A 125 -19.37 14.88 -3.65
C PRO A 125 -19.22 15.51 -5.05
N THR A 126 -18.99 16.82 -5.09
CA THR A 126 -18.74 17.58 -6.32
C THR A 126 -17.23 17.66 -6.55
N PRO A 127 -16.73 17.31 -7.75
CA PRO A 127 -15.32 17.47 -8.06
C PRO A 127 -14.98 18.95 -8.18
N LEU A 128 -13.76 19.29 -7.78
CA LEU A 128 -13.14 20.58 -8.08
C LEU A 128 -12.59 20.59 -9.52
N PRO A 129 -12.30 21.76 -10.12
CA PRO A 129 -11.48 21.80 -11.32
C PRO A 129 -10.10 21.16 -11.06
N LEU A 130 -9.44 20.71 -12.13
CA LEU A 130 -8.03 20.33 -12.06
C LEU A 130 -7.20 21.59 -11.76
N PRO A 131 -6.20 21.56 -10.86
CA PRO A 131 -5.27 22.67 -10.71
C PRO A 131 -4.44 22.85 -11.97
N GLU A 132 -4.05 24.10 -12.24
CA GLU A 132 -3.18 24.44 -13.37
C GLU A 132 -1.76 23.86 -13.17
N PRO A 133 -1.08 23.40 -14.23
CA PRO A 133 0.31 22.99 -14.15
C PRO A 133 1.23 24.14 -13.69
N THR A 134 2.10 23.86 -12.72
CA THR A 134 3.00 24.85 -12.11
C THR A 134 4.44 24.37 -12.09
N ALA A 135 5.40 25.30 -12.09
CA ALA A 135 6.81 25.02 -11.80
C ALA A 135 7.18 25.39 -10.34
N ASP A 136 6.25 25.99 -9.58
CA ASP A 136 6.45 26.33 -8.18
C ASP A 136 6.04 25.17 -7.26
N VAL A 137 7.01 24.68 -6.49
CA VAL A 137 6.85 23.60 -5.52
C VAL A 137 5.95 24.00 -4.34
N GLU A 138 5.89 25.27 -3.96
CA GLU A 138 4.99 25.71 -2.88
C GLU A 138 3.53 25.82 -3.38
N GLN A 139 3.31 26.28 -4.62
CA GLN A 139 2.00 26.19 -5.27
C GLN A 139 1.55 24.72 -5.39
N ALA A 140 2.42 23.82 -5.85
CA ALA A 140 2.10 22.40 -5.95
C ALA A 140 1.69 21.78 -4.58
N LYS A 141 2.28 22.22 -3.46
CA LYS A 141 1.84 21.81 -2.12
C LYS A 141 0.48 22.40 -1.72
N ALA A 142 0.21 23.65 -2.10
CA ALA A 142 -1.11 24.25 -1.91
C ALA A 142 -2.19 23.48 -2.69
N ASP A 143 -1.86 23.06 -3.92
CA ASP A 143 -2.77 22.27 -4.76
C ASP A 143 -3.05 20.87 -4.16
N LEU A 144 -2.04 20.22 -3.57
CA LEU A 144 -2.24 18.96 -2.82
C LEU A 144 -3.17 19.13 -1.59
N THR A 145 -3.23 20.32 -1.00
CA THR A 145 -4.14 20.63 0.11
C THR A 145 -5.56 20.89 -0.36
N GLU A 146 -5.74 21.70 -1.40
CA GLU A 146 -7.05 22.08 -1.92
C GLU A 146 -7.65 20.98 -2.81
N TYR A 147 -6.94 20.55 -3.85
CA TYR A 147 -7.40 19.62 -4.88
C TYR A 147 -7.02 18.16 -4.63
N GLY A 148 -6.07 17.90 -3.72
CA GLY A 148 -5.59 16.54 -3.44
C GLY A 148 -4.64 15.99 -4.51
N VAL A 149 -4.37 16.79 -5.54
CA VAL A 149 -3.50 16.50 -6.68
C VAL A 149 -2.73 17.77 -7.06
N CYS A 150 -1.52 17.63 -7.58
CA CYS A 150 -0.77 18.71 -8.21
C CYS A 150 -0.07 18.23 -9.49
N ILE A 151 0.28 19.16 -10.36
CA ILE A 151 1.02 18.92 -11.61
C ILE A 151 2.25 19.83 -11.58
N LEU A 152 3.41 19.25 -11.27
CA LEU A 152 4.68 19.98 -11.19
C LEU A 152 5.46 19.75 -12.50
N THR A 153 5.69 20.81 -13.26
CA THR A 153 6.31 20.77 -14.60
C THR A 153 7.80 21.12 -14.54
N GLY A 154 8.55 20.74 -15.58
CA GLY A 154 9.98 21.06 -15.69
C GLY A 154 10.87 20.39 -14.64
N VAL A 155 10.47 19.24 -14.10
CA VAL A 155 11.21 18.52 -13.05
C VAL A 155 12.23 17.53 -13.60
N LEU A 156 12.07 17.07 -14.84
CA LEU A 156 13.08 16.30 -15.57
C LEU A 156 13.41 17.05 -16.86
N ASP A 157 14.71 17.18 -17.18
CA ASP A 157 15.13 17.71 -18.47
C ASP A 157 14.98 16.68 -19.61
N ASP A 158 15.09 17.11 -20.87
CA ASP A 158 14.96 16.25 -22.04
C ASP A 158 15.94 15.06 -22.04
N ARG A 159 17.12 15.23 -21.44
CA ARG A 159 18.15 14.19 -21.34
C ARG A 159 17.80 13.16 -20.27
N GLU A 160 17.28 13.60 -19.12
CA GLU A 160 16.75 12.73 -18.07
C GLU A 160 15.56 11.92 -18.58
N VAL A 161 14.60 12.58 -19.24
CA VAL A 161 13.44 11.93 -19.87
C VAL A 161 13.89 10.88 -20.89
N GLU A 162 14.83 11.22 -21.79
CA GLU A 162 15.31 10.31 -22.82
C GLU A 162 16.15 9.15 -22.25
N ALA A 163 16.94 9.38 -21.20
CA ALA A 163 17.63 8.31 -20.47
C ALA A 163 16.64 7.32 -19.84
N LEU A 164 15.62 7.83 -19.15
CA LEU A 164 14.55 7.03 -18.52
C LEU A 164 13.73 6.26 -19.55
N ARG A 165 13.31 6.88 -20.66
CA ARG A 165 12.65 6.20 -21.80
C ARG A 165 13.46 5.02 -22.28
N ASN A 166 14.72 5.26 -22.64
CA ASN A 166 15.60 4.24 -23.19
C ASN A 166 15.89 3.12 -22.18
N ARG A 167 16.07 3.43 -20.89
CA ARG A 167 16.26 2.41 -19.85
C ARG A 167 15.01 1.57 -19.67
N LEU A 168 13.83 2.20 -19.66
CA LEU A 168 12.53 1.54 -19.49
C LEU A 168 12.19 0.64 -20.68
N GLU A 169 12.38 1.09 -21.92
CA GLU A 169 12.13 0.27 -23.11
C GLU A 169 13.03 -0.97 -23.16
N ARG A 170 14.34 -0.81 -22.89
CA ARG A 170 15.26 -1.96 -22.77
C ARG A 170 14.80 -2.94 -21.70
N GLN A 171 14.33 -2.44 -20.56
CA GLN A 171 13.84 -3.29 -19.47
C GLN A 171 12.52 -4.00 -19.84
N ALA A 172 11.60 -3.29 -20.48
CA ALA A 172 10.31 -3.82 -20.90
C ALA A 172 10.48 -4.91 -21.98
N ALA A 173 11.35 -4.67 -22.98
CA ALA A 173 11.73 -5.65 -23.98
C ALA A 173 12.40 -6.90 -23.38
N ALA A 174 13.33 -6.72 -22.43
CA ALA A 174 13.98 -7.82 -21.74
C ALA A 174 12.98 -8.69 -20.95
N GLU A 175 11.98 -8.09 -20.29
CA GLU A 175 10.93 -8.85 -19.60
C GLU A 175 9.97 -9.56 -20.56
N ARG A 176 9.66 -8.99 -21.73
CA ARG A 176 8.90 -9.70 -22.77
C ARG A 176 9.68 -10.91 -23.31
N ALA A 177 10.99 -10.77 -23.49
CA ALA A 177 11.87 -11.85 -23.94
C ALA A 177 12.03 -13.01 -22.93
N LEU A 178 11.58 -12.85 -21.68
CA LEU A 178 11.53 -13.95 -20.70
C LEU A 178 10.34 -14.92 -20.93
N GLY A 179 9.36 -14.55 -21.75
CA GLY A 179 8.14 -15.35 -21.97
C GLY A 179 7.45 -15.71 -20.65
N ASP A 180 7.07 -16.97 -20.50
CA ASP A 180 6.38 -17.53 -19.32
C ASP A 180 7.17 -17.44 -18.00
N ARG A 181 8.45 -17.02 -18.04
CA ARG A 181 9.24 -16.73 -16.84
C ARG A 181 8.99 -15.33 -16.28
N SER A 182 8.38 -14.43 -17.05
CA SER A 182 7.78 -13.19 -16.53
C SER A 182 6.41 -13.54 -15.91
N PRO A 183 5.96 -12.84 -14.85
CA PRO A 183 4.58 -12.96 -14.38
C PRO A 183 3.58 -12.76 -15.54
N TYR A 184 2.55 -13.62 -15.62
CA TYR A 184 1.47 -13.47 -16.60
C TYR A 184 0.74 -12.13 -16.37
N ARG A 185 0.62 -11.31 -17.41
CA ARG A 185 0.06 -9.94 -17.33
C ARG A 185 -1.28 -9.77 -18.06
N GLY A 186 -1.86 -10.85 -18.58
CA GLY A 186 -3.02 -10.82 -19.46
C GLY A 186 -2.68 -10.38 -20.89
N ASP A 187 -3.58 -10.64 -21.83
CA ASP A 187 -3.47 -10.17 -23.22
C ASP A 187 -3.88 -8.69 -23.30
N HIS A 188 -2.97 -7.82 -22.87
CA HIS A 188 -3.20 -6.39 -22.72
C HIS A 188 -2.07 -5.58 -23.35
N ASN A 189 -2.41 -4.57 -24.16
CA ASN A 189 -1.45 -3.63 -24.77
C ASN A 189 -0.84 -2.63 -23.76
N LYS A 190 -0.82 -2.97 -22.47
CA LYS A 190 -0.20 -2.22 -21.37
C LYS A 190 0.68 -3.16 -20.56
N GLN A 191 2.00 -3.03 -20.70
CA GLN A 191 2.96 -3.71 -19.84
C GLN A 191 3.20 -2.87 -18.58
N LEU A 192 2.83 -3.41 -17.41
CA LEU A 192 3.21 -2.88 -16.10
C LEU A 192 4.46 -3.64 -15.61
N LEU A 193 5.56 -2.93 -15.38
CA LEU A 193 6.77 -3.46 -14.76
C LEU A 193 6.70 -3.20 -13.24
N SER A 194 6.93 -4.22 -12.43
CA SER A 194 6.99 -4.15 -10.97
C SER A 194 8.43 -4.23 -10.45
N ASN A 195 8.66 -4.03 -9.15
CA ASN A 195 9.96 -4.17 -8.48
C ASN A 195 11.07 -3.38 -9.19
N MET A 196 10.79 -2.13 -9.56
CA MET A 196 11.66 -1.28 -10.38
C MET A 196 12.97 -0.89 -9.68
N VAL A 197 13.03 -0.99 -8.34
CA VAL A 197 14.24 -0.71 -7.53
C VAL A 197 15.46 -1.53 -7.96
N ASN A 198 15.26 -2.70 -8.56
CA ASN A 198 16.36 -3.55 -9.02
C ASN A 198 16.84 -3.23 -10.45
N LYS A 199 16.14 -2.34 -11.15
CA LYS A 199 16.11 -2.29 -12.62
C LYS A 199 16.84 -1.08 -13.22
N GLY A 200 17.48 -0.23 -12.44
CA GLY A 200 18.33 0.85 -12.96
C GLY A 200 18.57 1.92 -11.90
N GLN A 201 19.75 2.55 -11.93
CA GLN A 201 20.05 3.66 -11.05
C GLN A 201 19.15 4.86 -11.37
N GLU A 202 18.86 5.05 -12.66
CA GLU A 202 18.02 6.12 -13.19
C GLU A 202 16.61 6.11 -12.54
N PHE A 203 16.11 4.93 -12.18
CA PHE A 203 14.84 4.78 -11.46
C PHE A 203 15.00 5.04 -9.95
N LEU A 204 16.09 4.58 -9.34
CA LEU A 204 16.37 4.82 -7.92
C LEU A 204 16.57 6.31 -7.63
N ASP A 205 17.13 7.07 -8.57
CA ASP A 205 17.32 8.51 -8.45
C ASP A 205 15.98 9.24 -8.24
N LEU A 206 14.91 8.85 -8.97
CA LEU A 206 13.54 9.37 -8.80
C LEU A 206 12.99 9.23 -7.37
N VAL A 207 13.40 8.19 -6.63
CA VAL A 207 12.97 7.93 -5.25
C VAL A 207 13.56 8.94 -4.25
N VAL A 208 14.73 9.49 -4.56
CA VAL A 208 15.52 10.35 -3.66
C VAL A 208 15.60 11.82 -4.11
N ARG A 209 14.89 12.17 -5.19
CA ARG A 209 14.81 13.51 -5.76
C ARG A 209 14.29 14.58 -4.79
N PRO A 210 14.71 15.85 -4.92
CA PRO A 210 14.18 16.96 -4.12
C PRO A 210 12.66 17.12 -4.21
N GLU A 211 12.07 16.90 -5.39
CA GLU A 211 10.64 17.01 -5.65
C GLU A 211 9.87 15.88 -4.96
N ALA A 212 10.45 14.67 -4.89
CA ALA A 212 9.88 13.57 -4.11
C ALA A 212 9.87 13.88 -2.61
N ASP A 213 10.97 14.39 -2.06
CA ASP A 213 11.03 14.86 -0.68
C ASP A 213 10.06 16.03 -0.40
N ALA A 214 9.87 16.93 -1.36
CA ALA A 214 8.99 18.08 -1.22
C ALA A 214 7.50 17.71 -1.23
N LEU A 215 7.06 16.86 -2.18
CA LEU A 215 5.66 16.52 -2.36
C LEU A 215 5.22 15.38 -1.41
N ALA A 216 5.93 14.25 -1.41
CA ALA A 216 5.60 13.14 -0.51
C ALA A 216 5.91 13.49 0.96
N GLY A 217 6.99 14.24 1.23
CA GLY A 217 7.32 14.70 2.58
C GLY A 217 6.38 15.77 3.13
N TYR A 218 5.66 16.51 2.27
CA TYR A 218 4.56 17.38 2.68
C TYR A 218 3.39 16.55 3.21
N LEU A 219 2.85 15.64 2.38
CA LEU A 219 1.70 14.77 2.70
C LEU A 219 1.98 13.81 3.87
N LEU A 220 3.11 13.11 3.83
CA LEU A 220 3.43 11.93 4.66
C LEU A 220 4.47 12.20 5.75
N GLY A 221 5.02 13.42 5.83
CA GLY A 221 6.07 13.77 6.78
C GLY A 221 7.43 13.13 6.46
N LYS A 222 8.51 13.60 7.11
CA LYS A 222 9.90 13.34 6.70
C LYS A 222 10.29 11.86 6.58
N SER A 223 9.67 10.98 7.38
CA SER A 223 10.00 9.55 7.48
C SER A 223 9.19 8.65 6.54
N PHE A 224 8.57 9.18 5.48
CA PHE A 224 7.83 8.37 4.49
C PHE A 224 8.70 7.27 3.85
N LEU A 225 8.06 6.16 3.48
CA LEU A 225 8.68 5.00 2.84
C LEU A 225 8.23 4.88 1.39
N LEU A 226 9.09 4.33 0.53
CA LEU A 226 8.69 3.80 -0.78
C LEU A 226 7.89 2.51 -0.54
N SER A 227 6.64 2.48 -0.98
CA SER A 227 5.72 1.36 -0.81
C SER A 227 5.78 0.38 -1.98
N SER A 228 5.86 0.89 -3.21
CA SER A 228 6.14 0.12 -4.42
C SER A 228 6.78 1.04 -5.46
N MET A 229 7.48 0.43 -6.42
CA MET A 229 7.96 1.16 -7.58
C MET A 229 7.64 0.39 -8.86
N THR A 230 6.81 1.00 -9.70
CA THR A 230 6.35 0.39 -10.94
C THR A 230 6.60 1.32 -12.13
N ALA A 231 6.51 0.80 -13.34
CA ALA A 231 6.55 1.61 -14.55
C ALA A 231 5.57 1.03 -15.58
N GLY A 232 4.94 1.88 -16.38
CA GLY A 232 4.00 1.44 -17.41
C GLY A 232 4.50 1.78 -18.81
N VAL A 233 4.35 0.83 -19.74
CA VAL A 233 4.62 1.01 -21.17
C VAL A 233 3.38 0.56 -21.94
N PHE A 234 2.80 1.44 -22.75
CA PHE A 234 1.73 1.10 -23.68
C PHE A 234 2.34 0.60 -24.98
N LEU A 235 1.94 -0.61 -25.40
CA LEU A 235 2.48 -1.34 -26.57
C LEU A 235 1.57 -1.22 -27.80
N GLY A 236 0.44 -0.54 -27.67
CA GLY A 236 -0.56 -0.36 -28.71
C GLY A 236 -1.90 0.11 -28.12
N PRO A 237 -2.98 0.09 -28.92
CA PRO A 237 -4.30 0.56 -28.51
C PRO A 237 -4.86 -0.12 -27.25
N THR A 238 -5.43 0.66 -26.33
CA THR A 238 -6.28 0.15 -25.24
C THR A 238 -7.65 0.83 -25.31
N THR A 239 -8.73 0.03 -25.32
CA THR A 239 -10.10 0.52 -25.51
C THR A 239 -10.78 0.91 -24.20
N GLU A 240 -10.52 0.17 -23.12
CA GLU A 240 -11.18 0.36 -21.83
C GLU A 240 -10.30 1.12 -20.83
N PRO A 241 -10.84 2.13 -20.13
CA PRO A 241 -10.17 2.74 -18.99
C PRO A 241 -10.23 1.81 -17.78
N GLN A 242 -9.25 1.94 -16.88
CA GLN A 242 -9.29 1.24 -15.59
C GLN A 242 -10.50 1.71 -14.76
N GLN A 243 -11.04 0.86 -13.90
CA GLN A 243 -12.06 1.28 -12.93
C GLN A 243 -11.52 2.38 -12.01
N LEU A 244 -12.39 3.32 -11.60
CA LEU A 244 -12.04 4.34 -10.61
C LEU A 244 -11.73 3.66 -9.27
N HIS A 245 -10.60 4.02 -8.68
CA HIS A 245 -10.10 3.47 -7.42
C HIS A 245 -9.38 4.56 -6.61
N ARG A 246 -9.09 4.24 -5.35
CA ARG A 246 -8.23 5.05 -4.45
C ARG A 246 -7.01 4.19 -4.12
N ASP A 247 -5.81 4.75 -4.18
CA ASP A 247 -4.59 4.03 -3.79
C ASP A 247 -4.57 3.71 -2.28
N GLN A 248 -5.25 4.53 -1.48
CA GLN A 248 -5.54 4.33 -0.06
C GLN A 248 -6.80 3.44 0.16
N GLY A 249 -7.09 2.53 -0.76
CA GLY A 249 -8.27 1.67 -0.72
C GLY A 249 -8.29 0.66 0.44
N GLN A 250 -7.12 0.26 0.96
CA GLN A 250 -7.00 -0.66 2.10
C GLN A 250 -7.17 0.02 3.48
N VAL A 251 -7.12 1.35 3.53
CA VAL A 251 -7.28 2.12 4.78
C VAL A 251 -8.76 2.47 4.95
N PRO A 252 -9.32 2.43 6.18
CA PRO A 252 -10.70 2.82 6.42
C PRO A 252 -11.06 4.17 5.80
N ALA A 253 -12.23 4.24 5.15
CA ALA A 253 -12.74 5.46 4.51
C ALA A 253 -12.92 6.65 5.48
N THR A 254 -12.97 6.38 6.78
CA THR A 254 -13.03 7.37 7.86
C THR A 254 -11.67 7.97 8.24
N ALA A 255 -10.56 7.52 7.64
CA ALA A 255 -9.24 8.13 7.85
C ALA A 255 -9.16 9.47 7.10
N ASP A 256 -9.09 10.56 7.87
CA ASP A 256 -9.07 11.95 7.42
C ASP A 256 -7.67 12.46 7.01
N PHE A 257 -6.67 11.58 7.01
CA PHE A 257 -5.28 11.86 6.65
C PHE A 257 -4.79 11.07 5.43
N ALA A 258 -3.77 11.59 4.74
CA ALA A 258 -3.02 10.87 3.72
C ALA A 258 -2.15 9.79 4.39
N ALA A 259 -2.47 8.51 4.14
CA ALA A 259 -1.66 7.36 4.54
C ALA A 259 -0.67 6.95 3.44
N SER A 260 -0.98 7.32 2.20
CA SER A 260 -0.13 7.13 1.03
C SER A 260 -0.29 8.28 0.05
N CYS A 261 0.68 8.42 -0.85
CA CYS A 261 0.61 9.30 -2.01
C CYS A 261 1.35 8.67 -3.18
N ASN A 262 1.02 9.10 -4.38
CA ASN A 262 1.65 8.59 -5.59
C ASN A 262 2.39 9.73 -6.29
N LEU A 263 3.63 9.49 -6.73
CA LEU A 263 4.36 10.37 -7.64
C LEU A 263 4.53 9.67 -8.98
N PHE A 264 4.06 10.32 -10.04
CA PHE A 264 3.87 9.72 -11.34
C PHE A 264 4.64 10.53 -12.39
N TRP A 265 5.83 10.04 -12.72
CA TRP A 265 6.85 10.69 -13.54
C TRP A 265 6.57 10.45 -15.01
N LEU A 266 6.45 11.52 -15.79
CA LEU A 266 6.06 11.45 -17.20
C LEU A 266 7.26 11.26 -18.11
N LEU A 267 7.21 10.18 -18.90
CA LEU A 267 8.19 9.92 -19.95
C LEU A 267 7.61 10.17 -21.35
N ASP A 268 6.35 10.57 -21.47
CA ASP A 268 5.72 11.03 -22.71
C ASP A 268 4.74 12.15 -22.38
N ASP A 269 4.32 12.91 -23.40
CA ASP A 269 3.22 13.86 -23.23
C ASP A 269 1.95 13.11 -22.88
N PHE A 270 1.24 13.63 -21.89
CA PHE A 270 -0.04 13.12 -21.43
C PHE A 270 -1.12 14.11 -21.85
N THR A 271 -2.01 13.65 -22.72
CA THR A 271 -3.25 14.33 -23.12
C THR A 271 -4.43 13.34 -23.04
N PRO A 272 -5.70 13.78 -23.11
CA PRO A 272 -6.86 12.89 -23.10
C PRO A 272 -6.79 11.77 -24.16
N GLU A 273 -6.37 12.13 -25.38
CA GLU A 273 -6.29 11.27 -26.57
C GLU A 273 -5.23 10.17 -26.42
N ARG A 274 -4.14 10.47 -25.69
CA ARG A 274 -3.08 9.51 -25.31
C ARG A 274 -3.48 8.63 -24.12
N GLY A 275 -4.71 8.76 -23.63
CA GLY A 275 -5.26 7.97 -22.54
C GLY A 275 -4.83 8.40 -21.15
N SER A 276 -4.57 9.68 -20.94
CA SER A 276 -4.09 10.21 -19.66
C SER A 276 -4.94 9.84 -18.45
N THR A 277 -4.32 9.91 -17.28
CA THR A 277 -4.91 9.54 -16.01
C THR A 277 -6.16 10.39 -15.74
N TRP A 278 -7.27 9.72 -15.48
CA TRP A 278 -8.49 10.33 -14.94
C TRP A 278 -8.31 10.56 -13.45
N LEU A 279 -8.65 11.76 -12.99
CA LEU A 279 -8.59 12.21 -11.60
C LEU A 279 -9.93 12.82 -11.21
N VAL A 280 -10.30 12.75 -9.93
CA VAL A 280 -11.46 13.46 -9.36
C VAL A 280 -10.93 14.48 -8.34
N PRO A 281 -10.58 15.71 -8.76
CA PRO A 281 -10.00 16.70 -7.86
C PRO A 281 -10.94 17.03 -6.69
N GLY A 282 -10.37 17.22 -5.50
CA GLY A 282 -11.10 17.46 -4.26
C GLY A 282 -11.72 16.21 -3.62
N SER A 283 -11.68 15.03 -4.26
CA SER A 283 -12.39 13.86 -3.72
C SER A 283 -11.80 13.31 -2.42
N HIS A 284 -10.55 13.65 -2.07
CA HIS A 284 -9.94 13.33 -0.78
C HIS A 284 -10.62 14.03 0.41
N ARG A 285 -11.42 15.08 0.14
CA ARG A 285 -12.19 15.88 1.10
C ARG A 285 -13.67 15.52 1.17
N TRP A 286 -14.14 14.53 0.39
CA TRP A 286 -15.54 14.11 0.40
C TRP A 286 -15.91 13.32 1.68
N PRO A 287 -17.20 13.28 2.06
CA PRO A 287 -17.68 12.46 3.17
C PRO A 287 -17.38 10.97 2.96
N ALA A 288 -17.12 10.24 4.05
CA ALA A 288 -16.57 8.88 4.02
C ALA A 288 -17.45 7.88 3.23
N GLU A 289 -18.76 8.07 3.21
CA GLU A 289 -19.72 7.30 2.42
C GLU A 289 -19.45 7.36 0.91
N HIS A 290 -18.93 8.49 0.41
CA HIS A 290 -18.52 8.69 -0.99
C HIS A 290 -17.10 8.20 -1.29
N LEU A 291 -16.40 7.67 -0.28
CA LEU A 291 -15.08 7.05 -0.41
C LEU A 291 -15.14 5.50 -0.40
N ILE A 292 -16.32 4.91 -0.16
CA ILE A 292 -16.51 3.44 -0.14
C ILE A 292 -16.73 2.87 -1.55
N LYS A 293 -17.43 3.60 -2.43
CA LYS A 293 -17.76 3.17 -3.79
C LYS A 293 -17.27 4.20 -4.81
N PRO A 294 -16.80 3.77 -5.99
CA PRO A 294 -16.35 4.69 -7.02
C PRO A 294 -17.51 5.60 -7.47
N PRO A 295 -17.25 6.90 -7.68
CA PRO A 295 -18.23 7.79 -8.29
C PRO A 295 -18.45 7.46 -9.77
N PRO A 296 -19.50 8.03 -10.40
CA PRO A 296 -19.64 8.05 -11.85
C PRO A 296 -18.42 8.69 -12.53
N ARG A 297 -18.02 8.20 -13.72
CA ARG A 297 -16.79 8.65 -14.41
C ARG A 297 -16.87 10.10 -14.86
N GLU A 298 -18.09 10.63 -15.03
CA GLU A 298 -18.41 12.00 -15.41
C GLU A 298 -17.98 13.03 -14.34
N LYS A 299 -17.64 12.57 -13.12
CA LYS A 299 -17.00 13.41 -12.08
C LYS A 299 -15.48 13.46 -12.20
N ALA A 300 -14.87 12.66 -13.07
CA ALA A 300 -13.44 12.67 -13.31
C ALA A 300 -13.06 13.51 -14.53
N VAL A 301 -11.86 14.04 -14.53
CA VAL A 301 -11.22 14.78 -15.63
C VAL A 301 -9.88 14.13 -15.98
N GLN A 302 -9.47 14.18 -17.24
CA GLN A 302 -8.13 13.71 -17.64
C GLN A 302 -7.11 14.83 -17.47
N VAL A 303 -5.92 14.45 -16.98
CA VAL A 303 -4.78 15.37 -16.88
C VAL A 303 -4.16 15.65 -18.27
N THR A 304 -3.72 16.89 -18.47
CA THR A 304 -2.86 17.30 -19.59
C THR A 304 -1.55 17.85 -19.04
N ALA A 305 -0.41 17.27 -19.45
CA ALA A 305 0.93 17.77 -19.08
C ALA A 305 2.01 17.24 -20.05
N PRO A 306 3.10 18.01 -20.28
CA PRO A 306 4.20 17.58 -21.12
C PRO A 306 5.08 16.53 -20.44
N ALA A 307 5.82 15.76 -21.23
CA ALA A 307 6.89 14.89 -20.74
C ALA A 307 7.86 15.64 -19.81
N GLY A 308 8.44 14.93 -18.83
CA GLY A 308 9.31 15.54 -17.82
C GLY A 308 8.59 16.28 -16.69
N SER A 309 7.25 16.25 -16.67
CA SER A 309 6.46 16.64 -15.50
C SER A 309 6.30 15.48 -14.50
N VAL A 310 5.91 15.80 -13.27
CA VAL A 310 5.45 14.82 -12.26
C VAL A 310 4.07 15.20 -11.73
N TYR A 311 3.16 14.23 -11.66
CA TYR A 311 1.94 14.38 -10.87
C TYR A 311 2.19 13.87 -9.46
N CYS A 312 1.66 14.55 -8.45
CA CYS A 312 1.48 13.94 -7.13
C CYS A 312 -0.01 13.93 -6.77
N TRP A 313 -0.51 12.85 -6.17
CA TRP A 313 -1.84 12.83 -5.56
C TRP A 313 -1.87 12.14 -4.19
N ASP A 314 -2.74 12.65 -3.32
CA ASP A 314 -3.16 12.02 -2.07
C ASP A 314 -3.83 10.67 -2.39
N GLY A 315 -3.48 9.60 -1.68
CA GLY A 315 -3.99 8.25 -1.93
C GLY A 315 -5.52 8.12 -1.83
N ARG A 316 -6.22 9.10 -1.24
CA ARG A 316 -7.69 9.16 -1.16
C ARG A 316 -8.36 9.72 -2.42
N VAL A 317 -7.61 10.28 -3.37
CA VAL A 317 -8.18 10.76 -4.65
C VAL A 317 -8.69 9.59 -5.49
N TRP A 318 -9.94 9.68 -5.95
CA TRP A 318 -10.49 8.76 -6.93
C TRP A 318 -9.82 9.01 -8.28
N HIS A 319 -9.23 7.97 -8.86
CA HIS A 319 -8.49 8.08 -10.12
C HIS A 319 -8.52 6.76 -10.93
N SER A 320 -8.11 6.81 -12.20
CA SER A 320 -7.94 5.63 -13.05
C SER A 320 -7.04 5.90 -14.26
N ALA A 321 -6.33 4.89 -14.75
CA ALA A 321 -5.69 5.00 -16.07
C ALA A 321 -6.74 5.12 -17.19
N GLY A 322 -6.60 6.11 -18.07
CA GLY A 322 -7.44 6.25 -19.26
C GLY A 322 -7.11 5.23 -20.36
N ALA A 323 -8.06 5.06 -21.27
CA ALA A 323 -7.94 4.29 -22.51
C ALA A 323 -7.12 5.08 -23.54
N ASN A 324 -6.23 4.41 -24.26
CA ASN A 324 -5.38 4.98 -25.31
C ASN A 324 -5.80 4.34 -26.66
N PRO A 325 -6.94 4.74 -27.26
CA PRO A 325 -7.54 4.02 -28.39
C PRO A 325 -6.70 4.13 -29.67
N GLU A 326 -5.90 5.18 -29.82
CA GLU A 326 -5.04 5.41 -30.98
C GLU A 326 -3.66 4.75 -30.83
N GLY A 327 -3.34 4.19 -29.65
CA GLY A 327 -2.10 3.46 -29.40
C GLY A 327 -0.85 4.34 -29.33
N HIS A 328 -0.99 5.60 -28.94
CA HIS A 328 0.13 6.55 -28.79
C HIS A 328 1.18 6.03 -27.79
N PRO A 329 2.47 6.37 -27.97
CA PRO A 329 3.48 6.15 -26.94
C PRO A 329 3.06 6.81 -25.63
N ARG A 330 2.96 5.98 -24.57
CA ARG A 330 2.65 6.42 -23.22
C ARG A 330 3.47 5.62 -22.22
N ARG A 331 4.47 6.28 -21.65
CA ARG A 331 5.41 5.74 -20.68
C ARG A 331 5.44 6.59 -19.42
N HIS A 332 5.59 5.92 -18.29
CA HIS A 332 5.67 6.57 -16.98
C HIS A 332 6.40 5.67 -15.98
N VAL A 333 6.95 6.30 -14.95
CA VAL A 333 7.45 5.63 -13.75
C VAL A 333 6.61 6.10 -12.56
N THR A 334 6.30 5.19 -11.65
CA THR A 334 5.40 5.39 -10.51
C THR A 334 6.19 5.09 -9.24
N THR A 335 6.43 6.12 -8.43
CA THR A 335 6.97 5.99 -7.07
C THR A 335 5.82 6.17 -6.09
N PHE A 336 5.31 5.06 -5.56
CA PHE A 336 4.20 5.07 -4.60
C PHE A 336 4.78 5.10 -3.19
N PHE A 337 4.41 6.11 -2.39
CA PHE A 337 4.94 6.33 -1.04
C PHE A 337 3.87 6.14 0.03
N CYS A 338 4.29 5.79 1.24
CA CYS A 338 3.39 5.56 2.37
C CYS A 338 3.97 6.02 3.71
N LEU A 339 3.09 6.19 4.71
CA LEU A 339 3.49 6.49 6.09
C LEU A 339 4.34 5.34 6.68
N PRO A 340 5.36 5.64 7.51
CA PRO A 340 6.34 4.64 7.97
C PRO A 340 5.81 3.50 8.84
N TRP A 341 4.59 3.64 9.36
CA TRP A 341 3.91 2.59 10.12
C TRP A 341 2.98 1.71 9.26
N THR A 342 2.85 2.00 7.96
CA THR A 342 2.07 1.18 7.03
C THR A 342 2.92 0.07 6.43
N ARG A 343 2.29 -1.06 6.09
CA ARG A 343 2.96 -2.14 5.35
C ARG A 343 3.12 -1.72 3.89
N GLN A 344 4.36 -1.74 3.40
CA GLN A 344 4.71 -1.50 2.00
C GLN A 344 4.07 -2.56 1.08
N GLN A 345 3.68 -2.16 -0.14
CA GLN A 345 3.10 -3.07 -1.14
C GLN A 345 4.13 -4.10 -1.64
N GLU A 346 5.36 -3.67 -1.90
CA GLU A 346 6.50 -4.53 -2.22
C GLU A 346 7.38 -4.70 -0.98
N ASN A 347 7.84 -5.94 -0.71
CA ASN A 347 8.60 -6.26 0.49
C ASN A 347 10.11 -6.20 0.18
N TRP A 348 10.71 -5.02 0.32
CA TRP A 348 12.11 -4.78 -0.05
C TRP A 348 13.12 -5.69 0.67
N GLY A 349 12.85 -6.08 1.92
CA GLY A 349 13.69 -7.04 2.66
C GLY A 349 13.72 -8.45 2.06
N VAL A 350 12.87 -8.74 1.06
CA VAL A 350 12.83 -10.00 0.31
C VAL A 350 13.07 -9.80 -1.19
N THR A 351 12.53 -8.72 -1.78
CA THR A 351 12.51 -8.52 -3.23
C THR A 351 13.54 -7.52 -3.76
N CYS A 352 14.22 -6.76 -2.90
CA CYS A 352 15.33 -5.90 -3.30
C CYS A 352 16.63 -6.72 -3.35
N LEU A 353 17.45 -6.49 -4.37
CA LEU A 353 18.76 -7.11 -4.51
C LEU A 353 19.73 -6.55 -3.47
N GLN A 354 20.60 -7.41 -2.96
CA GLN A 354 21.51 -7.05 -1.88
C GLN A 354 22.46 -5.91 -2.27
N GLU A 355 22.97 -5.92 -3.51
CA GLU A 355 23.84 -4.86 -4.02
C GLU A 355 23.13 -3.50 -4.02
N VAL A 356 21.82 -3.46 -4.30
CA VAL A 356 21.02 -2.23 -4.24
C VAL A 356 20.91 -1.69 -2.81
N LEU A 357 20.85 -2.56 -1.81
CA LEU A 357 20.80 -2.16 -0.40
C LEU A 357 22.17 -1.71 0.14
N ASP A 358 23.25 -2.31 -0.35
CA ASP A 358 24.63 -1.98 0.05
C ASP A 358 25.14 -0.70 -0.63
N GLU A 359 24.81 -0.49 -1.91
CA GLU A 359 25.16 0.71 -2.67
C GLU A 359 24.21 1.90 -2.38
N ALA A 360 23.05 1.66 -1.75
CA ALA A 360 22.07 2.70 -1.48
C ALA A 360 22.59 3.79 -0.52
N SER A 361 22.42 5.04 -0.94
CA SER A 361 22.65 6.21 -0.07
C SER A 361 21.80 6.14 1.22
N PRO A 362 22.20 6.82 2.31
CA PRO A 362 21.41 6.85 3.55
C PRO A 362 19.95 7.27 3.33
N LYS A 363 19.68 8.20 2.39
CA LYS A 363 18.31 8.59 2.02
C LYS A 363 17.55 7.42 1.36
N LEU A 364 18.16 6.76 0.37
CA LEU A 364 17.52 5.62 -0.31
C LEU A 364 17.27 4.45 0.65
N ARG A 365 18.23 4.13 1.52
CA ARG A 365 18.08 3.13 2.59
C ARG A 365 16.88 3.44 3.48
N ALA A 366 16.73 4.69 3.92
CA ALA A 366 15.57 5.11 4.70
C ALA A 366 14.25 4.96 3.92
N ARG A 367 14.20 5.31 2.64
CA ARG A 367 13.00 5.11 1.79
C ARG A 367 12.67 3.63 1.58
N LEU A 368 13.67 2.75 1.50
CA LEU A 368 13.50 1.29 1.39
C LEU A 368 13.16 0.60 2.73
N GLY A 369 13.01 1.36 3.83
CA GLY A 369 12.66 0.81 5.14
C GLY A 369 13.84 0.33 5.99
N LEU A 370 15.09 0.59 5.58
CA LEU A 370 16.29 0.32 6.37
C LEU A 370 16.59 1.44 7.39
N ARG A 371 15.54 2.04 7.94
CA ARG A 371 15.58 2.98 9.06
C ARG A 371 14.38 2.72 9.96
N THR A 372 14.56 2.67 11.27
CA THR A 372 13.45 2.48 12.21
C THR A 372 12.47 3.65 12.21
N TYR A 373 11.23 3.35 12.59
CA TYR A 373 10.24 4.35 12.97
C TYR A 373 9.69 4.01 14.36
N GLY A 374 10.25 4.63 15.39
CA GLY A 374 10.03 4.24 16.78
C GLY A 374 10.49 2.79 17.03
N THR A 375 9.53 1.87 17.20
CA THR A 375 9.79 0.43 17.37
C THR A 375 9.56 -0.40 16.10
N LEU A 376 9.19 0.24 14.98
CA LEU A 376 8.95 -0.42 13.70
C LEU A 376 10.23 -0.47 12.85
N GLY A 377 10.36 -1.49 12.00
CA GLY A 377 11.52 -1.66 11.10
C GLY A 377 12.76 -2.27 11.76
N LEU A 378 12.64 -2.80 12.99
CA LEU A 378 13.75 -3.48 13.68
C LEU A 378 14.19 -4.76 12.96
N MET A 379 15.50 -4.95 12.84
CA MET A 379 16.12 -6.21 12.41
C MET A 379 16.90 -6.82 13.57
N SER A 380 16.46 -7.99 14.04
CA SER A 380 17.12 -8.74 15.11
C SER A 380 17.91 -9.92 14.54
N GLY A 381 19.11 -10.16 15.07
CA GLY A 381 20.02 -11.22 14.65
C GLY A 381 21.31 -11.16 15.45
N THR A 382 22.45 -11.45 14.83
CA THR A 382 23.77 -11.20 15.44
C THR A 382 24.04 -9.72 15.65
N ARG A 383 24.93 -9.41 16.60
CA ARG A 383 25.44 -8.05 16.81
C ARG A 383 26.05 -7.51 15.52
N THR A 384 25.83 -6.23 15.27
CA THR A 384 26.51 -5.43 14.22
C THR A 384 27.29 -4.31 14.91
N ASP A 385 28.16 -3.61 14.18
CA ASP A 385 28.99 -2.54 14.76
C ASP A 385 28.23 -1.23 15.03
N GLN A 386 26.90 -1.21 14.86
CA GLN A 386 26.05 -0.06 15.18
C GLN A 386 25.68 -0.05 16.67
N GLU A 387 25.64 1.15 17.26
CA GLU A 387 25.19 1.34 18.64
C GLU A 387 23.71 1.00 18.82
N ALA A 388 23.37 0.41 19.97
CA ALA A 388 21.99 0.03 20.30
C ALA A 388 21.18 1.26 20.75
N VAL A 389 20.31 1.77 19.88
CA VAL A 389 19.40 2.88 20.20
C VAL A 389 18.03 2.32 20.62
N SER A 390 17.62 2.60 21.87
CA SER A 390 16.41 2.00 22.46
C SER A 390 15.09 2.57 21.93
N LEU A 391 15.05 3.86 21.59
CA LEU A 391 13.88 4.57 21.06
C LEU A 391 14.31 5.67 20.08
N GLY A 392 13.70 5.72 18.90
CA GLY A 392 13.93 6.77 17.90
C GLY A 392 13.87 6.25 16.47
N ASN A 393 14.28 7.09 15.52
CA ASN A 393 14.35 6.75 14.09
C ASN A 393 15.82 6.75 13.66
N TYR A 394 16.43 5.57 13.57
CA TYR A 394 17.86 5.35 13.32
C TYR A 394 18.07 4.32 12.21
N ASP A 395 19.19 4.41 11.49
CA ASP A 395 19.49 3.49 10.39
C ASP A 395 19.81 2.11 10.94
N VAL A 396 19.31 1.06 10.28
CA VAL A 396 19.50 -0.32 10.73
C VAL A 396 20.49 -1.07 9.84
N ALA A 397 21.40 -1.80 10.48
CA ALA A 397 22.29 -2.75 9.85
C ALA A 397 21.58 -4.11 9.69
N ILE A 398 21.71 -4.71 8.52
CA ILE A 398 21.18 -6.04 8.23
C ILE A 398 22.17 -7.06 8.81
N PRO A 399 21.80 -7.91 9.78
CA PRO A 399 22.73 -8.86 10.41
C PRO A 399 23.18 -9.95 9.42
N GLU A 400 24.35 -10.54 9.66
CA GLU A 400 24.84 -11.68 8.87
C GLU A 400 24.06 -12.96 9.16
N HIS A 401 23.72 -13.18 10.44
CA HIS A 401 23.01 -14.37 10.90
C HIS A 401 21.79 -13.98 11.74
N ILE A 402 20.74 -14.80 11.64
CA ILE A 402 19.60 -14.79 12.56
C ILE A 402 19.88 -15.78 13.68
N ILE A 403 19.62 -15.38 14.92
CA ILE A 403 19.71 -16.25 16.10
C ILE A 403 18.39 -17.03 16.20
N GLY A 404 18.45 -18.34 16.00
CA GLY A 404 17.34 -19.27 16.08
C GLY A 404 17.22 -19.96 17.44
N GLU A 405 16.56 -21.11 17.43
CA GLU A 405 16.33 -21.92 18.63
C GLU A 405 17.65 -22.29 19.32
N ASN A 406 17.68 -22.24 20.65
CA ASN A 406 18.86 -22.57 21.46
C ASN A 406 20.13 -21.77 21.10
N GLY A 407 19.99 -20.60 20.45
CA GLY A 407 21.10 -19.75 20.04
C GLY A 407 21.75 -20.15 18.71
N ALA A 408 21.16 -21.07 17.95
CA ALA A 408 21.69 -21.51 16.67
C ALA A 408 21.82 -20.35 15.67
N LEU A 409 22.96 -20.27 14.96
CA LEU A 409 23.19 -19.21 13.97
C LEU A 409 22.74 -19.68 12.58
N HIS A 410 21.75 -18.99 12.00
CA HIS A 410 21.26 -19.24 10.66
C HIS A 410 21.71 -18.12 9.71
N PRO A 411 22.53 -18.40 8.68
CA PRO A 411 23.03 -17.37 7.78
C PRO A 411 21.88 -16.75 6.98
N MET A 412 21.85 -15.41 6.94
CA MET A 412 20.79 -14.68 6.27
C MET A 412 20.92 -14.83 4.75
N ARG A 413 19.99 -15.55 4.12
CA ARG A 413 19.98 -15.71 2.67
C ARG A 413 19.52 -14.42 2.01
N ARG A 414 20.41 -13.76 1.27
CA ARG A 414 20.13 -12.56 0.47
C ARG A 414 20.20 -12.88 -1.03
N VAL A 415 19.39 -12.18 -1.82
CA VAL A 415 19.34 -12.34 -3.29
C VAL A 415 20.32 -11.34 -3.91
N SER A 416 21.21 -11.80 -4.78
CA SER A 416 22.23 -10.97 -5.43
C SER A 416 22.34 -11.27 -6.92
N ARG A 417 22.82 -10.30 -7.71
CA ARG A 417 23.00 -10.44 -9.17
C ARG A 417 24.00 -11.55 -9.50
N ALA A 418 25.10 -11.63 -8.76
CA ALA A 418 26.20 -12.57 -9.03
C ALA A 418 25.74 -14.05 -9.00
N ARG A 419 24.85 -14.43 -8.08
CA ARG A 419 24.35 -15.81 -7.94
C ARG A 419 23.50 -16.31 -9.12
N VAL A 420 23.12 -15.43 -10.04
CA VAL A 420 22.40 -15.80 -11.27
C VAL A 420 23.35 -16.18 -12.41
N ALA A 421 24.64 -15.79 -12.32
CA ALA A 421 25.65 -16.16 -13.31
C ALA A 421 26.07 -17.63 -13.20
N ASP A 422 26.23 -18.14 -11.98
CA ASP A 422 26.63 -19.53 -11.68
C ASP A 422 25.51 -20.58 -11.89
N ALA A 423 24.34 -20.15 -12.39
CA ALA A 423 23.12 -20.96 -12.50
C ALA A 423 22.58 -21.03 -13.94
N ARG A 424 23.46 -20.93 -14.95
CA ARG A 424 23.14 -20.99 -16.39
C ARG A 424 23.99 -22.01 -17.13
#